data_AF-A0A543JNU4-F1
#
_entry.id   AF-A0A543JNU4-F1
#
_cell.length_a   1.000
_cell.length_b   1.000
_cell.length_c   1.000
_cell.angle_alpha   90.00
_cell.angle_beta   90.00
_cell.angle_gamma   90.00
#
_symmetry.space_group_name_H-M   'P 1'
#
loop_
_entity.id
_entity.type
_entity.pdbx_description
1 polymer ?
#
loop_
_entity_poly.entity_id
_entity_poly.type
_entity_poly.pdbx_seq_one_letter_code
_entity_poly.pdbx_strand_id
1 'polypeptide(L)'
;MSRIGSTYDLSGVLLEREDLQDVTFSTRSMIGARFAGADLRRAAFLSCDVSQADFTGADLRGTTLSACQGNGTVFDGADLREADLRGSSMQLANLRRADLRGADLGYTNLNLVDLSDADLTGARLVGRCAGSPLFGAVLTNALLYGADLTGAVLAARDLDPNRQAAVSAVNLSGSFANEKTKWPAGFDPREAGVTVLDGDRRDEGRKPAWTDPGFEDVTASDPTTWPRSEPWHDFKVPPKPVELALADIAAALERLAAKVS
;
A
#
# COMPACT_ATOMS: atom_id res chain seq x y z
N MET A 1 -20.02 -15.59 0.25
CA MET A 1 -19.29 -14.40 0.75
C MET A 1 -19.55 -14.22 2.24
N SER A 2 -18.51 -14.41 3.02
CA SER A 2 -18.49 -14.13 4.45
C SER A 2 -18.30 -12.62 4.66
N ARG A 3 -19.11 -11.95 5.49
CA ARG A 3 -18.93 -10.52 5.79
C ARG A 3 -18.68 -10.31 7.28
N ILE A 4 -17.64 -9.57 7.61
CA ILE A 4 -17.36 -9.09 8.97
C ILE A 4 -17.72 -7.60 9.02
N GLY A 5 -18.66 -7.26 9.90
CA GLY A 5 -19.36 -5.97 9.91
C GLY A 5 -18.55 -4.80 10.47
N SER A 6 -19.06 -3.59 10.24
CA SER A 6 -18.40 -2.31 10.56
C SER A 6 -18.26 -1.95 12.04
N THR A 7 -18.86 -2.75 12.92
CA THR A 7 -18.97 -2.49 14.36
C THR A 7 -17.88 -3.16 15.20
N TYR A 8 -17.08 -4.05 14.60
CA TYR A 8 -16.06 -4.81 15.32
C TYR A 8 -14.71 -4.14 15.17
N ASP A 9 -14.12 -3.71 16.28
CA ASP A 9 -12.70 -3.40 16.31
C ASP A 9 -11.93 -4.73 16.24
N LEU A 10 -11.18 -4.91 15.15
CA LEU A 10 -10.34 -6.07 14.92
C LEU A 10 -8.86 -5.70 15.05
N SER A 11 -8.56 -4.57 15.69
CA SER A 11 -7.18 -4.16 15.93
C SER A 11 -6.45 -5.22 16.75
N GLY A 12 -5.27 -5.61 16.30
CA GLY A 12 -4.45 -6.65 16.93
C GLY A 12 -4.99 -8.07 16.82
N VAL A 13 -6.07 -8.33 16.07
CA VAL A 13 -6.59 -9.69 15.89
C VAL A 13 -5.55 -10.58 15.21
N LEU A 14 -5.53 -11.85 15.59
CA LEU A 14 -4.65 -12.86 15.01
C LEU A 14 -5.45 -13.72 14.03
N LEU A 15 -5.10 -13.62 12.75
CA LEU A 15 -5.72 -14.29 11.61
C LEU A 15 -4.63 -14.89 10.69
N GLU A 16 -3.50 -15.29 11.28
CA GLU A 16 -2.36 -15.86 10.55
C GLU A 16 -2.74 -17.19 9.90
N ARG A 17 -2.40 -17.37 8.62
CA ARG A 17 -2.63 -18.62 7.86
C ARG A 17 -4.09 -19.06 7.77
N GLU A 18 -5.04 -18.19 8.09
CA GLU A 18 -6.47 -18.46 7.97
C GLU A 18 -6.93 -18.42 6.52
N ASP A 19 -7.96 -19.22 6.20
CA ASP A 19 -8.67 -19.12 4.91
C ASP A 19 -9.73 -18.02 5.00
N LEU A 20 -9.41 -16.89 4.37
CA LEU A 20 -10.21 -15.68 4.34
C LEU A 20 -10.57 -15.29 2.90
N GLN A 21 -10.60 -16.28 2.01
CA GLN A 21 -11.00 -16.10 0.63
C GLN A 21 -12.43 -15.56 0.53
N ASP A 22 -12.63 -14.60 -0.38
CA ASP A 22 -13.93 -13.97 -0.61
C ASP A 22 -14.57 -13.38 0.66
N VAL A 23 -13.78 -13.12 1.71
CA VAL A 23 -14.23 -12.45 2.93
C VAL A 23 -14.28 -10.95 2.67
N THR A 24 -15.42 -10.34 2.99
CA THR A 24 -15.55 -8.88 3.01
C THR A 24 -15.38 -8.37 4.44
N PHE A 25 -14.28 -7.65 4.67
CA PHE A 25 -14.07 -6.83 5.84
C PHE A 25 -14.67 -5.45 5.60
N SER A 26 -15.68 -5.11 6.39
CA SER A 26 -16.29 -3.77 6.38
C SER A 26 -16.09 -3.05 7.71
N THR A 27 -15.19 -3.56 8.56
CA THR A 27 -14.75 -2.93 9.81
C THR A 27 -14.00 -1.63 9.56
N ARG A 28 -14.11 -0.68 10.49
CA ARG A 28 -13.35 0.56 10.47
C ARG A 28 -11.91 0.39 10.94
N SER A 29 -11.61 -0.58 11.83
CA SER A 29 -10.28 -0.71 12.43
C SER A 29 -9.81 -2.17 12.50
N MET A 30 -8.65 -2.40 11.90
CA MET A 30 -7.82 -3.61 11.90
C MET A 30 -6.36 -3.21 12.15
N ILE A 31 -6.15 -2.16 12.94
CA ILE A 31 -4.82 -1.62 13.20
C ILE A 31 -3.98 -2.70 13.90
N GLY A 32 -2.82 -3.03 13.35
CA GLY A 32 -1.95 -4.08 13.91
C GLY A 32 -2.50 -5.50 13.82
N ALA A 33 -3.58 -5.74 13.07
CA ALA A 33 -4.09 -7.09 12.82
C ALA A 33 -3.05 -7.94 12.09
N ARG A 34 -2.99 -9.25 12.38
CA ARG A 34 -1.97 -10.16 11.85
C ARG A 34 -2.61 -11.18 10.92
N PHE A 35 -2.32 -11.04 9.64
CA PHE A 35 -2.74 -11.87 8.51
C PHE A 35 -1.57 -12.62 7.87
N ALA A 36 -0.43 -12.76 8.57
CA ALA A 36 0.76 -13.36 7.99
C ALA A 36 0.47 -14.77 7.44
N GLY A 37 0.79 -14.98 6.17
CA GLY A 37 0.53 -16.22 5.44
C GLY A 37 -0.95 -16.58 5.24
N ALA A 38 -1.89 -15.68 5.53
CA ALA A 38 -3.32 -15.92 5.33
C ALA A 38 -3.66 -16.01 3.84
N ASP A 39 -4.71 -16.77 3.53
CA ASP A 39 -5.30 -16.81 2.19
C ASP A 39 -6.42 -15.78 2.11
N LEU A 40 -6.12 -14.63 1.51
CA LEU A 40 -7.01 -13.49 1.37
C LEU A 40 -7.46 -13.30 -0.08
N ARG A 41 -7.37 -14.33 -0.93
CA ARG A 41 -7.70 -14.18 -2.35
C ARG A 41 -9.12 -13.66 -2.52
N ARG A 42 -9.26 -12.60 -3.32
CA ARG A 42 -10.54 -11.91 -3.58
C ARG A 42 -11.24 -11.42 -2.31
N ALA A 43 -10.52 -11.28 -1.20
CA ALA A 43 -11.05 -10.60 -0.03
C ALA A 43 -11.29 -9.11 -0.36
N ALA A 44 -12.19 -8.48 0.39
CA ALA A 44 -12.50 -7.06 0.20
C ALA A 44 -12.38 -6.33 1.54
N PHE A 45 -11.41 -5.43 1.62
CA PHE A 45 -11.22 -4.46 2.69
C PHE A 45 -11.81 -3.14 2.21
N LEU A 46 -13.02 -2.82 2.64
CA LEU A 46 -13.75 -1.66 2.13
C LEU A 46 -13.61 -0.48 3.09
N SER A 47 -12.72 0.46 2.74
CA SER A 47 -12.44 1.66 3.55
C SER A 47 -12.02 1.33 4.99
N CYS A 48 -11.24 0.27 5.15
CA CYS A 48 -10.73 -0.19 6.43
C CYS A 48 -9.46 0.57 6.81
N ASP A 49 -9.23 0.74 8.12
CA ASP A 49 -7.91 1.05 8.66
C ASP A 49 -7.16 -0.26 8.96
N VAL A 50 -6.19 -0.60 8.13
CA VAL A 50 -5.24 -1.71 8.25
C VAL A 50 -3.84 -1.21 8.60
N SER A 51 -3.71 -0.01 9.16
CA SER A 51 -2.41 0.56 9.53
C SER A 51 -1.67 -0.38 10.48
N GLN A 52 -0.36 -0.54 10.28
CA GLN A 52 0.49 -1.45 11.05
C GLN A 52 0.08 -2.94 10.99
N ALA A 53 -0.90 -3.33 10.17
CA ALA A 53 -1.25 -4.73 10.00
C ALA A 53 -0.11 -5.51 9.32
N ASP A 54 -0.05 -6.81 9.61
CA ASP A 54 0.98 -7.72 9.10
C ASP A 54 0.38 -8.71 8.11
N PHE A 55 0.64 -8.51 6.83
CA PHE A 55 0.29 -9.39 5.72
C PHE A 55 1.52 -10.15 5.17
N THR A 56 2.59 -10.30 5.95
CA THR A 56 3.83 -10.96 5.50
C THR A 56 3.54 -12.32 4.86
N GLY A 57 3.96 -12.51 3.61
CA GLY A 57 3.75 -13.75 2.85
C GLY A 57 2.28 -14.16 2.63
N ALA A 58 1.31 -13.27 2.85
CA ALA A 58 -0.10 -13.55 2.61
C ALA A 58 -0.42 -13.62 1.10
N ASP A 59 -1.46 -14.38 0.75
CA ASP A 59 -1.99 -14.44 -0.61
C ASP A 59 -3.16 -13.46 -0.77
N LEU A 60 -2.90 -12.31 -1.37
CA LEU A 60 -3.84 -11.18 -1.56
C LEU A 60 -4.26 -11.04 -3.03
N ARG A 61 -4.21 -12.12 -3.81
CA ARG A 61 -4.53 -12.05 -5.25
C ARG A 61 -5.96 -11.60 -5.49
N GLY A 62 -6.10 -10.57 -6.31
CA GLY A 62 -7.40 -9.97 -6.63
C GLY A 62 -8.12 -9.33 -5.43
N THR A 63 -7.41 -9.05 -4.34
CA THR A 63 -7.98 -8.41 -3.15
C THR A 63 -8.31 -6.95 -3.43
N THR A 64 -9.41 -6.46 -2.86
CA THR A 64 -9.72 -5.02 -2.84
C THR A 64 -9.23 -4.41 -1.53
N LEU A 65 -8.29 -3.47 -1.62
CA LEU A 65 -7.78 -2.59 -0.56
C LEU A 65 -8.01 -1.10 -0.90
N SER A 66 -8.91 -0.81 -1.84
CA SER A 66 -9.20 0.53 -2.33
C SER A 66 -9.70 1.45 -1.21
N ALA A 67 -9.20 2.69 -1.17
CA ALA A 67 -9.56 3.70 -0.19
C ALA A 67 -9.34 3.29 1.28
N CYS A 68 -8.45 2.34 1.55
CA CYS A 68 -8.04 1.96 2.91
C CYS A 68 -6.95 2.90 3.46
N GLN A 69 -6.85 2.95 4.79
CA GLN A 69 -5.68 3.48 5.50
C GLN A 69 -4.78 2.30 5.88
N GLY A 70 -3.51 2.33 5.50
CA GLY A 70 -2.57 1.23 5.66
C GLY A 70 -1.16 1.76 5.92
N ASN A 71 -1.07 2.79 6.77
CA ASN A 71 0.22 3.39 7.07
C ASN A 71 1.06 2.42 7.91
N GLY A 72 2.30 2.16 7.49
CA GLY A 72 3.20 1.21 8.15
C GLY A 72 2.78 -0.26 8.06
N THR A 73 1.85 -0.61 7.17
CA THR A 73 1.44 -2.00 6.93
C THR A 73 2.60 -2.81 6.34
N VAL A 74 2.71 -4.09 6.73
CA VAL A 74 3.76 -5.00 6.26
C VAL A 74 3.19 -5.98 5.25
N PHE A 75 3.73 -5.99 4.05
CA PHE A 75 3.41 -6.87 2.93
C PHE A 75 4.65 -7.63 2.43
N ASP A 76 5.68 -7.77 3.26
CA ASP A 76 6.96 -8.37 2.85
C ASP A 76 6.74 -9.79 2.31
N GLY A 77 7.12 -10.01 1.05
CA GLY A 77 6.91 -11.28 0.33
C GLY A 77 5.45 -11.67 0.04
N ALA A 78 4.49 -10.76 0.20
CA ALA A 78 3.07 -11.04 -0.06
C ALA A 78 2.74 -11.06 -1.56
N ASP A 79 1.73 -11.84 -1.96
CA ASP A 79 1.25 -11.92 -3.34
C ASP A 79 0.03 -11.01 -3.54
N LEU A 80 0.24 -9.81 -4.09
CA LEU A 80 -0.77 -8.79 -4.38
C LEU A 80 -1.13 -8.72 -5.86
N ARG A 81 -0.94 -9.80 -6.63
CA ARG A 81 -1.25 -9.77 -8.07
C ARG A 81 -2.70 -9.41 -8.30
N GLU A 82 -2.92 -8.52 -9.26
CA GLU A 82 -4.25 -8.02 -9.65
C GLU A 82 -5.04 -7.38 -8.49
N ALA A 83 -4.38 -7.04 -7.36
CA ALA A 83 -5.04 -6.37 -6.25
C ALA A 83 -5.39 -4.92 -6.60
N ASP A 84 -6.48 -4.43 -6.02
CA ASP A 84 -6.95 -3.05 -6.19
C ASP A 84 -6.63 -2.23 -4.93
N LEU A 85 -5.61 -1.37 -5.00
CA LEU A 85 -5.19 -0.48 -3.93
C LEU A 85 -5.55 0.98 -4.22
N ARG A 86 -6.48 1.24 -5.15
CA ARG A 86 -6.74 2.61 -5.63
C ARG A 86 -7.15 3.55 -4.51
N GLY A 87 -6.52 4.72 -4.47
CA GLY A 87 -6.84 5.78 -3.51
C GLY A 87 -6.58 5.42 -2.04
N SER A 88 -5.85 4.34 -1.75
CA SER A 88 -5.46 4.00 -0.38
C SER A 88 -4.25 4.84 0.07
N SER A 89 -4.07 4.99 1.39
CA SER A 89 -2.85 5.51 1.99
C SER A 89 -2.00 4.35 2.50
N MET A 90 -0.84 4.13 1.90
CA MET A 90 0.13 3.07 2.23
C MET A 90 1.49 3.68 2.56
N GLN A 91 1.47 4.83 3.24
CA GLN A 91 2.70 5.54 3.61
C GLN A 91 3.52 4.68 4.56
N LEU A 92 4.85 4.67 4.40
CA LEU A 92 5.75 3.88 5.24
C LEU A 92 5.50 2.35 5.18
N ALA A 93 4.66 1.88 4.26
CA ALA A 93 4.41 0.45 4.13
C ALA A 93 5.68 -0.29 3.68
N ASN A 94 5.82 -1.53 4.15
CA ASN A 94 6.88 -2.44 3.73
C ASN A 94 6.33 -3.40 2.67
N LEU A 95 6.61 -3.14 1.41
CA LEU A 95 6.25 -3.98 0.25
C LEU A 95 7.49 -4.70 -0.32
N ARG A 96 8.53 -4.92 0.49
CA ARG A 96 9.73 -5.63 0.04
C ARG A 96 9.37 -7.00 -0.50
N ARG A 97 9.95 -7.39 -1.63
CA ARG A 97 9.75 -8.71 -2.26
C ARG A 97 8.28 -9.05 -2.58
N ALA A 98 7.37 -8.07 -2.52
CA ALA A 98 5.96 -8.28 -2.81
C ALA A 98 5.76 -8.48 -4.32
N ASP A 99 4.79 -9.31 -4.69
CA ASP A 99 4.37 -9.51 -6.08
C ASP A 99 3.16 -8.62 -6.36
N LEU A 100 3.38 -7.49 -7.03
CA LEU A 100 2.37 -6.48 -7.40
C LEU A 100 2.02 -6.56 -8.89
N ARG A 101 2.30 -7.68 -9.57
CA ARG A 101 2.06 -7.76 -11.02
C ARG A 101 0.59 -7.52 -11.35
N GLY A 102 0.36 -6.58 -12.27
CA GLY A 102 -0.99 -6.17 -12.67
C GLY A 102 -1.82 -5.51 -11.57
N ALA A 103 -1.25 -5.19 -10.41
CA ALA A 103 -1.96 -4.48 -9.34
C ALA A 103 -2.29 -3.04 -9.74
N ASP A 104 -3.36 -2.50 -9.16
CA ASP A 104 -3.86 -1.16 -9.42
C ASP A 104 -3.57 -0.23 -8.24
N LEU A 105 -2.56 0.61 -8.39
CA LEU A 105 -2.06 1.57 -7.40
C LEU A 105 -2.46 3.01 -7.77
N GLY A 106 -3.44 3.19 -8.66
CA GLY A 106 -3.87 4.52 -9.09
C GLY A 106 -4.35 5.36 -7.90
N TYR A 107 -3.84 6.59 -7.77
CA TYR A 107 -4.16 7.51 -6.65
C TYR A 107 -3.64 7.07 -5.27
N THR A 108 -2.84 6.00 -5.17
CA THR A 108 -2.34 5.50 -3.88
C THR A 108 -1.21 6.40 -3.35
N ASN A 109 -1.26 6.72 -2.06
CA ASN A 109 -0.14 7.38 -1.38
C ASN A 109 0.86 6.34 -0.88
N LEU A 110 2.02 6.27 -1.51
CA LEU A 110 3.14 5.36 -1.23
C LEU A 110 4.37 6.16 -0.76
N ASN A 111 4.18 7.32 -0.14
CA ASN A 111 5.29 8.12 0.38
C ASN A 111 6.11 7.29 1.38
N LEU A 112 7.44 7.31 1.22
CA LEU A 112 8.39 6.56 2.06
C LEU A 112 8.18 5.04 2.08
N VAL A 113 7.49 4.48 1.08
CA VAL A 113 7.31 3.02 0.95
C VAL A 113 8.65 2.33 0.69
N ASP A 114 8.82 1.11 1.22
CA ASP A 114 9.89 0.21 0.79
C ASP A 114 9.36 -0.81 -0.21
N LEU A 115 9.73 -0.66 -1.49
CA LEU A 115 9.42 -1.56 -2.60
C LEU A 115 10.66 -2.36 -3.04
N SER A 116 11.67 -2.50 -2.18
CA SER A 116 12.91 -3.20 -2.54
C SER A 116 12.63 -4.64 -2.96
N ASP A 117 13.18 -5.06 -4.10
CA ASP A 117 13.00 -6.37 -4.72
C ASP A 117 11.54 -6.74 -5.05
N ALA A 118 10.61 -5.78 -5.06
CA ALA A 118 9.22 -6.01 -5.44
C ALA A 118 9.04 -6.15 -6.96
N ASP A 119 8.07 -6.95 -7.40
CA ASP A 119 7.71 -7.10 -8.80
C ASP A 119 6.45 -6.27 -9.11
N LEU A 120 6.62 -5.12 -9.77
CA LEU A 120 5.53 -4.25 -10.23
C LEU A 120 5.27 -4.41 -11.73
N THR A 121 5.66 -5.54 -12.34
CA THR A 121 5.52 -5.74 -13.79
C THR A 121 4.06 -5.59 -14.21
N GLY A 122 3.78 -4.67 -15.14
CA GLY A 122 2.42 -4.39 -15.61
C GLY A 122 1.49 -3.74 -14.58
N ALA A 123 1.99 -3.31 -13.42
CA ALA A 123 1.17 -2.59 -12.43
C ALA A 123 0.72 -1.23 -12.98
N ARG A 124 -0.46 -0.78 -12.54
CA ARG A 124 -1.02 0.51 -12.94
C ARG A 124 -0.86 1.53 -11.82
N LEU A 125 0.06 2.48 -11.98
CA LEU A 125 0.30 3.53 -10.98
C LEU A 125 -0.41 4.85 -11.32
N VAL A 126 -1.03 4.95 -12.49
CA VAL A 126 -1.81 6.13 -12.89
C VAL A 126 -3.29 5.86 -12.75
N GLY A 127 -3.99 6.71 -11.99
CA GLY A 127 -5.45 6.66 -11.86
C GLY A 127 -6.17 7.38 -13.00
N ARG A 128 -7.39 6.93 -13.35
CA ARG A 128 -8.31 7.62 -14.27
C ARG A 128 -9.67 7.81 -13.57
N CYS A 129 -10.05 9.06 -13.34
CA CYS A 129 -11.38 9.46 -12.92
C CYS A 129 -11.96 10.37 -14.00
N ALA A 130 -13.19 10.08 -14.44
CA ALA A 130 -13.86 10.90 -15.45
C ALA A 130 -13.98 12.35 -14.96
N GLY A 131 -13.42 13.30 -15.72
CA GLY A 131 -13.51 14.73 -15.43
C GLY A 131 -12.47 15.30 -14.45
N SER A 132 -11.52 14.49 -13.93
CA SER A 132 -10.46 14.96 -13.02
C SER A 132 -9.08 14.93 -13.72
N PRO A 133 -8.10 15.77 -13.31
CA PRO A 133 -6.71 15.59 -13.74
C PRO A 133 -6.24 14.16 -13.44
N LEU A 134 -5.33 13.63 -14.28
CA LEU A 134 -4.69 12.36 -13.96
C LEU A 134 -3.77 12.60 -12.77
N PHE A 135 -4.08 11.97 -11.64
CA PHE A 135 -3.17 11.86 -10.53
C PHE A 135 -2.71 10.40 -10.46
N GLY A 136 -1.40 10.21 -10.45
CA GLY A 136 -0.79 8.91 -10.21
C GLY A 136 -0.57 8.66 -8.73
N ALA A 137 0.06 7.53 -8.44
CA ALA A 137 0.57 7.20 -7.14
C ALA A 137 1.63 8.23 -6.70
N VAL A 138 1.74 8.43 -5.39
CA VAL A 138 2.78 9.28 -4.79
C VAL A 138 3.85 8.39 -4.18
N LEU A 139 5.00 8.26 -4.84
CA LEU A 139 6.16 7.47 -4.41
C LEU A 139 7.32 8.39 -3.96
N THR A 140 7.01 9.56 -3.42
CA THR A 140 8.02 10.46 -2.87
C THR A 140 8.87 9.71 -1.84
N ASN A 141 10.19 9.84 -1.92
CA ASN A 141 11.13 9.17 -1.01
C ASN A 141 10.99 7.63 -0.90
N ALA A 142 10.38 6.98 -1.89
CA ALA A 142 10.27 5.52 -1.92
C ALA A 142 11.63 4.84 -2.11
N LEU A 143 11.78 3.63 -1.58
CA LEU A 143 12.94 2.76 -1.85
C LEU A 143 12.55 1.76 -2.93
N LEU A 144 13.20 1.82 -4.10
CA LEU A 144 12.90 1.02 -5.29
C LEU A 144 14.05 0.05 -5.64
N TYR A 145 14.94 -0.23 -4.69
CA TYR A 145 16.15 -1.02 -4.95
C TYR A 145 15.81 -2.40 -5.51
N GLY A 146 16.28 -2.72 -6.71
CA GLY A 146 15.98 -4.01 -7.34
C GLY A 146 14.52 -4.24 -7.74
N ALA A 147 13.64 -3.24 -7.59
CA ALA A 147 12.24 -3.35 -7.99
C ALA A 147 12.12 -3.50 -9.51
N ASP A 148 11.18 -4.33 -9.97
CA ASP A 148 10.88 -4.52 -11.39
C ASP A 148 9.63 -3.72 -11.79
N LEU A 149 9.80 -2.57 -12.43
CA LEU A 149 8.69 -1.77 -12.96
C LEU A 149 8.48 -2.00 -14.46
N THR A 150 8.97 -3.09 -15.03
CA THR A 150 8.86 -3.35 -16.48
C THR A 150 7.40 -3.36 -16.91
N GLY A 151 7.06 -2.55 -17.92
CA GLY A 151 5.68 -2.46 -18.43
C GLY A 151 4.67 -1.83 -17.45
N ALA A 152 5.11 -1.34 -16.28
CA ALA A 152 4.26 -0.58 -15.39
C ALA A 152 3.82 0.74 -16.05
N VAL A 153 2.58 1.14 -15.78
CA VAL A 153 2.00 2.38 -16.29
C VAL A 153 2.33 3.51 -15.32
N LEU A 154 3.35 4.29 -15.65
CA LEU A 154 3.87 5.40 -14.83
C LEU A 154 3.45 6.78 -15.34
N ALA A 155 3.08 6.90 -16.62
CA ALA A 155 2.76 8.19 -17.22
C ALA A 155 1.37 8.21 -17.85
N ALA A 156 0.77 9.40 -17.85
CA ALA A 156 -0.50 9.67 -18.52
C ALA A 156 -0.47 9.30 -20.02
N ARG A 157 0.68 9.48 -20.66
CA ARG A 157 0.92 9.16 -22.08
C ARG A 157 0.67 7.68 -22.40
N ASP A 158 0.92 6.81 -21.44
CA ASP A 158 0.75 5.36 -21.59
C ASP A 158 -0.75 4.98 -21.68
N LEU A 159 -1.64 5.87 -21.22
CA LEU A 159 -3.10 5.71 -21.28
C LEU A 159 -3.76 6.48 -22.45
N ASP A 160 -3.07 7.46 -23.04
CA ASP A 160 -3.57 8.26 -24.17
C ASP A 160 -2.40 8.91 -24.95
N PRO A 161 -2.05 8.38 -26.14
CA PRO A 161 -0.94 8.88 -26.96
C PRO A 161 -1.09 10.35 -27.39
N ASN A 162 -2.30 10.90 -27.37
CA ASN A 162 -2.58 12.26 -27.83
C ASN A 162 -2.40 13.33 -26.74
N ARG A 163 -2.15 12.94 -25.49
CA ARG A 163 -1.89 13.90 -24.40
C ARG A 163 -0.44 14.36 -24.39
N GLN A 164 -0.25 15.65 -24.68
CA GLN A 164 1.05 16.36 -24.65
C GLN A 164 1.65 16.53 -23.25
N ALA A 165 0.96 16.12 -22.18
CA ALA A 165 1.49 16.23 -20.83
C ALA A 165 2.58 15.16 -20.62
N ALA A 166 3.81 15.53 -20.96
CA ALA A 166 5.05 14.76 -20.79
C ALA A 166 5.43 14.52 -19.32
N VAL A 167 4.64 15.02 -18.36
CA VAL A 167 4.94 14.88 -16.94
C VAL A 167 4.38 13.54 -16.46
N SER A 168 5.25 12.70 -15.89
CA SER A 168 4.84 11.52 -15.13
C SER A 168 3.72 11.92 -14.18
N ALA A 169 2.54 11.30 -14.31
CA ALA A 169 1.44 11.55 -13.39
C ALA A 169 1.76 10.97 -11.99
N VAL A 170 2.70 10.03 -11.94
CA VAL A 170 3.27 9.46 -10.72
C VAL A 170 4.37 10.38 -10.20
N ASN A 171 4.31 10.71 -8.92
CA ASN A 171 5.35 11.49 -8.25
C ASN A 171 6.43 10.55 -7.70
N LEU A 172 7.64 10.59 -8.28
CA LEU A 172 8.80 9.79 -7.87
C LEU A 172 9.92 10.64 -7.23
N SER A 173 9.64 11.92 -6.94
CA SER A 173 10.67 12.83 -6.45
C SER A 173 11.31 12.34 -5.15
N GLY A 174 12.64 12.39 -5.09
CA GLY A 174 13.38 11.97 -3.91
C GLY A 174 13.40 10.46 -3.67
N SER A 175 12.78 9.65 -4.54
CA SER A 175 12.89 8.18 -4.45
C SER A 175 14.31 7.71 -4.77
N PHE A 176 14.66 6.54 -4.25
CA PHE A 176 15.97 5.93 -4.40
C PHE A 176 15.87 4.62 -5.17
N ALA A 177 16.74 4.45 -6.16
CA ALA A 177 16.85 3.24 -6.96
C ALA A 177 18.32 2.84 -7.10
N ASN A 178 18.58 1.63 -7.60
CA ASN A 178 19.92 1.17 -7.93
C ASN A 178 19.95 0.58 -9.35
N GLU A 179 21.12 0.12 -9.79
CA GLU A 179 21.30 -0.47 -11.13
C GLU A 179 20.46 -1.73 -11.39
N LYS A 180 19.96 -2.39 -10.34
CA LYS A 180 19.09 -3.57 -10.46
C LYS A 180 17.63 -3.19 -10.68
N THR A 181 17.24 -1.96 -10.34
CA THR A 181 15.88 -1.47 -10.56
C THR A 181 15.61 -1.40 -12.07
N LYS A 182 14.52 -2.04 -12.51
CA LYS A 182 14.12 -2.05 -13.91
C LYS A 182 12.97 -1.09 -14.13
N TRP A 183 12.99 -0.39 -15.26
CA TRP A 183 12.04 0.67 -15.59
C TRP A 183 11.28 0.34 -16.89
N PRO A 184 10.08 0.92 -17.09
CA PRO A 184 9.39 0.84 -18.38
C PRO A 184 10.26 1.33 -19.53
N ALA A 185 10.05 0.77 -20.73
CA ALA A 185 10.79 1.18 -21.91
C ALA A 185 10.60 2.70 -22.20
N GLY A 186 11.70 3.42 -22.39
CA GLY A 186 11.67 4.87 -22.65
C GLY A 186 11.29 5.73 -21.45
N PHE A 187 11.35 5.20 -20.23
CA PHE A 187 11.24 5.96 -19.00
C PHE A 187 12.65 6.32 -18.48
N ASP A 188 12.90 7.61 -18.24
CA ASP A 188 14.12 8.08 -17.57
C ASP A 188 13.84 8.37 -16.09
N PRO A 189 14.38 7.56 -15.15
CA PRO A 189 14.17 7.78 -13.73
C PRO A 189 14.81 9.07 -13.19
N ARG A 190 15.91 9.53 -13.78
CA ARG A 190 16.61 10.74 -13.31
C ARG A 190 15.78 11.99 -13.64
N GLU A 191 15.12 12.02 -14.81
CA GLU A 191 14.16 13.08 -15.16
C GLU A 191 12.93 13.09 -14.25
N ALA A 192 12.54 11.93 -13.73
CA ALA A 192 11.43 11.79 -12.77
C ALA A 192 11.81 12.15 -11.32
N GLY A 193 13.06 12.59 -11.06
CA GLY A 193 13.54 12.98 -9.73
C GLY A 193 14.00 11.80 -8.86
N VAL A 194 14.26 10.64 -9.46
CA VAL A 194 14.80 9.46 -8.77
C VAL A 194 16.31 9.59 -8.64
N THR A 195 16.83 9.32 -7.44
CA THR A 195 18.26 9.17 -7.19
C THR A 195 18.67 7.72 -7.47
N VAL A 196 19.35 7.49 -8.60
CA VAL A 196 19.92 6.18 -8.93
C VAL A 196 21.34 6.08 -8.37
N LEU A 197 21.54 5.15 -7.43
CA LEU A 197 22.82 4.86 -6.79
C LEU A 197 23.59 3.81 -7.60
N ASP A 198 24.89 4.05 -7.81
CA ASP A 198 25.79 3.12 -8.50
C ASP A 198 26.27 2.00 -7.57
N GLY A 199 26.33 0.77 -8.09
CA GLY A 199 26.79 -0.44 -7.42
C GLY A 199 25.76 -1.20 -6.57
N ASP A 200 26.08 -2.46 -6.22
CA ASP A 200 25.33 -3.30 -5.27
C ASP A 200 25.55 -2.82 -3.82
N ARG A 201 25.48 -1.49 -3.60
CA ARG A 201 25.25 -0.93 -2.26
C ARG A 201 23.87 -1.39 -1.82
N ARG A 202 23.79 -2.67 -1.46
CA ARG A 202 22.94 -3.07 -0.37
C ARG A 202 23.49 -2.24 0.79
N ASP A 203 22.83 -1.15 1.09
CA ASP A 203 22.84 -0.70 2.47
C ASP A 203 22.12 -1.80 3.27
N GLU A 204 22.80 -2.95 3.43
CA GLU A 204 22.56 -3.99 4.42
C GLU A 204 22.70 -3.30 5.78
N GLY A 205 21.65 -2.58 6.19
CA GLY A 205 21.65 -1.86 7.45
C GLY A 205 21.11 -0.44 7.43
N ARG A 206 20.83 0.18 6.27
CA ARG A 206 20.06 1.44 6.27
C ARG A 206 18.58 1.10 6.42
N LYS A 207 18.25 0.80 7.67
CA LYS A 207 16.96 1.00 8.28
C LYS A 207 16.24 2.18 7.59
N PRO A 208 15.01 1.98 7.05
CA PRO A 208 14.24 3.07 6.46
C PRO A 208 14.29 4.30 7.37
N ALA A 209 14.33 5.51 6.83
CA ALA A 209 14.52 6.71 7.65
C ALA A 209 13.55 6.80 8.85
N TRP A 210 12.34 6.26 8.71
CA TRP A 210 11.32 6.16 9.77
C TRP A 210 11.57 5.13 10.87
N THR A 211 12.56 4.25 10.71
CA THR A 211 13.03 3.32 11.76
C THR A 211 14.19 3.90 12.58
N ASP A 212 14.63 5.14 12.27
CA ASP A 212 15.54 5.92 13.09
C ASP A 212 14.75 6.60 14.24
N PRO A 213 15.11 6.39 15.52
CA PRO A 213 14.46 7.03 16.66
C PRO A 213 14.44 8.57 16.62
N GLY A 214 15.25 9.19 15.75
CA GLY A 214 15.32 10.63 15.54
C GLY A 214 14.58 11.17 14.31
N PHE A 215 13.79 10.36 13.60
CA PHE A 215 13.04 10.82 12.44
C PHE A 215 11.87 11.74 12.84
N GLU A 216 12.07 13.04 12.68
CA GLU A 216 10.96 14.01 12.66
C GLU A 216 10.30 13.97 11.27
N ASP A 217 9.00 13.68 11.26
CA ASP A 217 8.14 13.76 10.06
C ASP A 217 8.16 15.19 9.49
N VAL A 218 9.08 15.44 8.55
CA VAL A 218 9.17 16.72 7.83
C VAL A 218 8.03 16.92 6.83
N THR A 219 7.10 15.96 6.67
CA THR A 219 5.88 16.08 5.85
C THR A 219 4.61 16.38 6.66
N ALA A 220 4.73 16.55 7.98
CA ALA A 220 3.78 17.32 8.77
C ALA A 220 3.76 18.83 8.39
N SER A 221 4.52 19.23 7.36
CA SER A 221 4.45 20.56 6.75
C SER A 221 3.22 20.67 5.83
N ASP A 222 2.11 20.99 6.50
CA ASP A 222 0.95 21.71 5.99
C ASP A 222 0.01 20.97 5.00
N PRO A 223 -1.09 20.37 5.52
CA PRO A 223 -2.21 19.82 4.74
C PRO A 223 -2.86 20.84 3.79
N THR A 224 -2.53 22.13 3.89
CA THR A 224 -3.19 23.20 3.13
C THR A 224 -2.62 23.45 1.73
N THR A 225 -1.60 22.72 1.30
CA THR A 225 -1.13 22.72 -0.10
C THR A 225 -1.97 21.82 -1.02
N TRP A 226 -2.83 20.97 -0.45
CA TRP A 226 -3.86 20.23 -1.17
C TRP A 226 -5.10 21.12 -1.38
N PRO A 227 -5.77 21.12 -2.56
CA PRO A 227 -6.95 21.95 -2.80
C PRO A 227 -7.98 21.81 -1.66
N ARG A 228 -8.23 22.93 -0.96
CA ARG A 228 -8.96 23.06 0.31
C ARG A 228 -10.47 22.77 0.26
N SER A 229 -10.94 22.02 -0.74
CA SER A 229 -12.34 21.66 -0.87
C SER A 229 -12.50 20.14 -0.82
N GLU A 230 -13.06 19.64 0.29
CA GLU A 230 -13.63 18.29 0.56
C GLU A 230 -12.88 17.37 1.59
N PRO A 231 -13.56 16.43 2.28
CA PRO A 231 -14.10 16.60 3.63
C PRO A 231 -13.44 15.60 4.60
N TRP A 232 -12.11 15.66 4.75
CA TRP A 232 -11.35 14.68 5.54
C TRP A 232 -10.62 15.28 6.75
N HIS A 233 -10.86 16.56 7.05
CA HIS A 233 -10.09 17.37 7.98
C HIS A 233 -10.48 17.28 9.48
N ASP A 234 -11.23 16.25 9.90
CA ASP A 234 -11.76 16.18 11.29
C ASP A 234 -11.26 14.98 12.12
N PHE A 235 -10.16 14.33 11.74
CA PHE A 235 -9.61 13.20 12.49
C PHE A 235 -8.74 13.67 13.67
N LYS A 236 -9.33 13.66 14.88
CA LYS A 236 -8.60 13.74 16.15
C LYS A 236 -7.83 12.43 16.40
N VAL A 237 -6.58 12.57 16.85
CA VAL A 237 -5.74 11.48 17.39
C VAL A 237 -6.53 10.67 18.43
N PRO A 238 -6.79 9.36 18.23
CA PRO A 238 -7.49 8.57 19.23
C PRO A 238 -6.57 8.25 20.43
N PRO A 239 -7.14 8.01 21.62
CA PRO A 239 -6.40 7.77 22.85
C PRO A 239 -5.64 6.43 22.84
N LYS A 240 -4.70 6.26 23.80
CA LYS A 240 -3.88 5.05 24.02
C LYS A 240 -4.71 3.74 23.98
N PRO A 241 -4.12 2.60 23.55
CA PRO A 241 -4.82 1.34 23.40
C PRO A 241 -5.56 0.96 24.69
N VAL A 242 -6.84 0.65 24.56
CA VAL A 242 -7.64 0.00 25.61
C VAL A 242 -7.36 -1.49 25.50
N GLU A 243 -6.76 -2.10 26.53
CA GLU A 243 -6.77 -3.55 26.71
C GLU A 243 -8.23 -4.00 26.84
N LEU A 244 -8.80 -4.62 25.81
CA LEU A 244 -10.05 -5.35 25.93
C LEU A 244 -9.77 -6.81 26.31
N ALA A 245 -10.52 -7.28 27.30
CA ALA A 245 -10.41 -8.61 27.87
C ALA A 245 -10.84 -9.71 26.88
N LEU A 246 -10.07 -10.81 26.89
CA LEU A 246 -10.11 -12.07 26.14
C LEU A 246 -11.44 -12.73 25.71
N ALA A 247 -12.63 -12.25 26.08
CA ALA A 247 -13.90 -12.91 25.73
C ALA A 247 -14.43 -12.51 24.34
N ASP A 248 -14.14 -11.30 23.85
CA ASP A 248 -14.75 -10.75 22.63
C ASP A 248 -14.04 -11.17 21.32
N ILE A 249 -12.76 -11.56 21.41
CA ILE A 249 -11.95 -12.14 20.30
C ILE A 249 -12.26 -13.64 20.14
N ALA A 250 -12.63 -14.34 21.22
CA ALA A 250 -12.94 -15.77 21.20
C ALA A 250 -14.19 -16.10 20.34
N ALA A 251 -15.17 -15.20 20.29
CA ALA A 251 -16.36 -15.36 19.44
C ALA A 251 -16.12 -15.04 17.95
N ALA A 252 -15.10 -14.23 17.62
CA ALA A 252 -14.67 -13.98 16.23
C ALA A 252 -13.99 -15.22 15.63
N LEU A 253 -13.28 -15.98 16.46
CA LEU A 253 -12.63 -17.25 16.15
C LEU A 253 -13.62 -18.42 16.03
N GLU A 254 -14.67 -18.46 16.86
CA GLU A 254 -15.73 -19.49 16.74
C GLU A 254 -16.59 -19.36 15.46
N ARG A 255 -16.63 -18.19 14.82
CA ARG A 255 -17.45 -17.94 13.61
C ARG A 255 -16.70 -18.12 12.29
N LEU A 256 -15.36 -18.12 12.32
CA LEU A 256 -14.53 -18.69 11.25
C LEU A 256 -14.59 -20.23 11.29
N ALA A 257 -14.68 -20.82 12.50
CA ALA A 257 -14.89 -22.26 12.72
C ALA A 257 -16.24 -22.81 12.23
N ALA A 258 -17.22 -21.96 11.90
CA ALA A 258 -18.53 -22.36 11.34
C ALA A 258 -18.63 -22.19 9.81
N LYS A 259 -17.54 -21.82 9.11
CA LYS A 259 -17.54 -21.45 7.67
C LYS A 259 -16.82 -22.43 6.74
N VAL A 260 -16.30 -23.55 7.28
CA VAL A 260 -15.72 -24.68 6.53
C VAL A 260 -16.64 -25.93 6.59
N SER A 261 -17.89 -25.75 7.01
CA SER A 261 -18.94 -26.79 7.04
C SER A 261 -20.07 -26.50 6.05
#